data_AF-A0AAJ3B543-F1
#
_entry.id   AF-A0AAJ3B543-F1
#
_cell.length_a   1.000
_cell.length_b   1.000
_cell.length_c   1.000
_cell.angle_alpha   90.00
_cell.angle_beta   90.00
_cell.angle_gamma   90.00
#
_symmetry.space_group_name_H-M   'P 1'
#
loop_
_entity.id
_entity.type
_entity.pdbx_description
1 polymer ?
#
loop_
_entity_poly.entity_id
_entity_poly.type
_entity_poly.pdbx_seq_one_letter_code
_entity_poly.pdbx_strand_id
1 'polypeptide(L)' 'MRLLAYWVALVLLSVGTVMSGAAGWWWLVVLAAVAKAWVIADGFMELRHAPQGWRAAILAWPVVLVVGIVVMG' A
#
# COMPACT_ATOMS: atom_id res chain seq x y z
N MET A 1 -1.25 13.73 15.75
CA MET A 1 -2.52 13.04 15.41
C MET A 1 -2.46 12.30 14.07
N ARG A 2 -2.01 12.90 12.95
CA ARG A 2 -1.88 12.20 11.65
C ARG A 2 -1.00 10.95 11.67
N LEU A 3 0.15 10.97 12.34
CA LEU A 3 1.05 9.81 12.45
C LEU A 3 0.39 8.61 13.14
N LEU A 4 -0.43 8.85 14.18
CA LEU A 4 -1.20 7.81 14.86
C LEU A 4 -2.24 7.18 13.91
N ALA A 5 -2.90 7.98 13.07
CA ALA A 5 -3.84 7.47 12.09
C ALA A 5 -3.16 6.56 11.04
N TYR A 6 -2.00 6.97 10.52
CA TYR A 6 -1.22 6.13 9.61
C TYR A 6 -0.70 4.87 10.30
N TRP A 7 -0.29 4.97 11.56
CA TRP A 7 0.13 3.83 12.35
C TRP A 7 -1.01 2.82 12.54
N VAL A 8 -2.21 3.29 12.93
CA VAL A 8 -3.40 2.43 13.06
C VAL A 8 -3.75 1.79 11.71
N ALA A 9 -3.72 2.55 10.62
CA ALA A 9 -3.95 2.00 9.27
C ALA A 9 -2.94 0.88 8.93
N LEU A 10 -1.66 1.06 9.25
CA LEU A 10 -0.63 0.04 9.04
C LEU A 10 -0.84 -1.21 9.89
N VAL A 11 -1.30 -1.05 11.13
CA VAL A 11 -1.65 -2.18 12.01
C VAL A 11 -2.82 -2.95 11.41
N LEU A 12 -3.91 -2.27 11.03
CA LEU A 12 -5.08 -2.90 10.42
C LEU A 12 -4.72 -3.62 9.12
N LEU A 13 -3.92 -2.98 8.25
CA LEU A 13 -3.43 -3.60 7.02
C LEU A 13 -2.57 -4.83 7.31
N SER A 14 -1.74 -4.81 8.36
CA SER A 14 -0.91 -5.96 8.74
C SER A 14 -1.75 -7.14 9.22
N VAL A 15 -2.72 -6.89 10.09
CA VAL A 15 -3.66 -7.93 10.55
C VAL A 15 -4.45 -8.50 9.37
N GLY A 16 -4.98 -7.62 8.52
CA GLY A 16 -5.70 -8.03 7.31
C GLY A 16 -4.84 -8.87 6.36
N THR A 17 -3.54 -8.55 6.22
CA THR A 17 -2.61 -9.33 5.40
C THR A 17 -2.47 -10.76 5.95
N VAL A 18 -2.24 -10.92 7.26
CA VAL A 18 -2.07 -12.24 7.90
C VAL A 18 -3.34 -13.07 7.79
N MET A 19 -4.51 -12.46 8.05
CA MET A 19 -5.80 -13.15 7.92
C MET A 19 -6.10 -13.56 6.48
N SER A 20 -5.80 -12.71 5.51
CA SER A 20 -5.98 -13.02 4.08
C SER A 20 -5.06 -14.15 3.63
N GLY A 21 -3.80 -14.15 4.10
CA GLY A 21 -2.85 -15.23 3.84
C GLY A 21 -3.32 -16.56 4.42
N ALA A 22 -3.82 -16.55 5.67
CA ALA A 22 -4.38 -17.74 6.31
C ALA A 22 -5.63 -18.28 5.59
N ALA A 23 -6.44 -17.40 4.99
CA ALA A 23 -7.60 -17.77 4.19
C ALA A 23 -7.27 -18.21 2.74
N GLY A 24 -6.00 -18.18 2.35
CA GLY A 24 -5.57 -18.50 0.97
C GLY A 24 -5.90 -17.42 -0.06
N TRP A 25 -6.32 -16.22 0.38
CA TRP A 25 -6.66 -15.10 -0.51
C TRP A 25 -5.42 -14.30 -0.89
N TRP A 26 -4.59 -14.91 -1.73
CA TRP A 26 -3.31 -14.34 -2.16
C TRP A 26 -3.43 -12.94 -2.77
N TRP A 27 -4.51 -12.65 -3.51
CA TRP A 27 -4.74 -11.35 -4.13
C TRP A 27 -4.99 -10.24 -3.10
N LEU A 28 -5.65 -10.55 -1.97
CA LEU A 28 -5.85 -9.60 -0.87
C LEU A 28 -4.55 -9.30 -0.11
N VAL A 29 -3.65 -10.29 -0.02
CA VAL A 29 -2.29 -10.09 0.52
C VAL A 29 -1.53 -9.07 -0.33
N VAL A 30 -1.60 -9.22 -1.66
CA VAL A 30 -0.96 -8.28 -2.61
C VAL A 30 -1.57 -6.89 -2.50
N LEU A 31 -2.90 -6.77 -2.46
CA LEU A 31 -3.58 -5.48 -2.28
C LEU A 31 -3.22 -4.80 -0.95
N ALA A 32 -3.14 -5.56 0.14
CA ALA A 32 -2.76 -5.03 1.44
C ALA A 32 -1.30 -4.53 1.46
N ALA A 33 -0.38 -5.23 0.77
CA ALA A 33 0.99 -4.78 0.60
C ALA A 33 1.09 -3.46 -0.17
N VAL A 34 0.30 -3.29 -1.22
CA VAL A 34 0.23 -2.06 -2.02
C VAL A 34 -0.34 -0.90 -1.21
N ALA A 35 -1.44 -1.13 -0.48
CA ALA A 35 -2.02 -0.12 0.39
C ALA A 35 -1.02 0.35 1.47
N LYS A 36 -0.22 -0.57 2.04
CA LYS A 36 0.87 -0.22 2.96
C LYS A 36 1.92 0.66 2.30
N ALA A 37 2.35 0.32 1.08
CA ALA A 37 3.35 1.10 0.35
C ALA A 37 2.88 2.55 0.14
N TRP A 38 1.61 2.77 -0.19
CA TRP A 38 1.03 4.11 -0.31
C TRP A 38 0.94 4.84 1.03
N VAL A 39 0.51 4.16 2.10
CA VAL A 39 0.44 4.77 3.45
C VAL A 39 1.83 5.22 3.92
N ILE A 40 2.88 4.45 3.62
CA ILE A 40 4.26 4.79 3.96
C ILE A 40 4.75 5.97 3.11
N ALA A 41 4.50 5.93 1.79
CA ALA A 41 4.87 7.02 0.88
C ALA A 41 4.19 8.34 1.28
N ASP A 42 2.86 8.38 1.35
CA ASP A 42 2.12 9.61 1.66
C ASP A 42 2.25 10.04 3.13
N GLY A 43 2.35 9.07 4.06
CA GLY A 43 2.33 9.32 5.51
C GLY A 43 3.68 9.64 6.13
N PHE A 44 4.76 8.96 5.72
CA PHE A 44 6.09 9.08 6.31
C PHE A 44 7.08 9.89 5.47
N MET A 45 7.01 9.81 4.13
CA MET A 45 7.98 10.51 3.27
C MET A 45 7.63 12.00 3.02
N GLU A 46 6.60 12.53 3.68
CA GLU A 46 6.11 13.91 3.45
C GLU A 46 5.93 14.29 1.97
N LEU A 47 5.63 13.30 1.12
CA LEU A 47 5.38 13.48 -0.32
C LEU A 47 4.22 14.44 -0.62
N ARG A 48 3.45 14.85 0.40
CA ARG A 48 2.47 15.95 0.33
C ARG A 48 3.03 17.28 -0.17
N HIS A 49 4.33 17.55 0.04
CA HIS A 49 4.99 18.77 -0.46
C HIS A 49 5.75 18.55 -1.77
N ALA A 50 5.81 17.31 -2.27
CA ALA A 50 6.49 17.01 -3.51
C ALA A 50 5.63 17.42 -4.73
N PRO A 51 6.27 17.77 -5.87
CA PRO A 51 5.57 18.03 -7.11
C PRO A 51 4.61 16.89 -7.48
N GLN A 52 3.40 17.23 -7.94
CA GLN A 52 2.32 16.26 -8.19
C GLN A 52 2.75 15.11 -9.11
N GLY A 53 3.60 15.37 -10.11
CA GLY A 53 4.14 14.33 -11.00
C GLY A 53 5.03 13.30 -10.29
N TRP A 54 5.85 13.74 -9.34
CA TRP A 54 6.70 12.85 -8.54
C TRP A 54 5.88 12.01 -7.56
N ARG A 55 4.86 12.62 -6.94
CA ARG A 55 3.90 11.91 -6.10
C ARG A 55 3.11 10.87 -6.90
N ALA A 56 2.64 11.23 -8.08
CA ALA A 56 1.95 10.29 -8.98
C ALA A 56 2.87 9.12 -9.39
N ALA A 57 4.13 9.38 -9.73
CA ALA A 57 5.09 8.33 -10.07
C ALA A 57 5.33 7.35 -8.90
N ILE A 58 5.49 7.86 -7.67
CA ILE A 58 5.63 7.03 -6.47
C ILE A 58 4.35 6.26 -6.11
N LEU A 59 3.18 6.80 -6.42
CA LEU A 59 1.91 6.09 -6.18
C LEU A 59 1.57 5.13 -7.33
N ALA A 60 2.13 5.32 -8.52
CA ALA A 60 1.84 4.50 -9.70
C ALA A 60 2.59 3.17 -9.72
N TRP A 61 3.83 3.09 -9.23
CA TRP A 61 4.61 1.84 -9.30
C TRP A 61 3.95 0.63 -8.60
N PRO A 62 3.25 0.77 -7.45
CA PRO A 62 2.53 -0.35 -6.85
C PRO A 62 1.33 -0.78 -7.69
N VAL A 63 0.65 0.17 -8.37
CA VAL A 63 -0.43 -0.15 -9.31
C VAL A 63 0.11 -1.00 -10.45
N VAL A 64 1.24 -0.59 -11.04
CA VAL A 64 1.90 -1.33 -12.12
C VAL A 64 2.27 -2.74 -11.67
N LEU A 65 2.77 -2.91 -10.44
CA LEU A 65 3.05 -4.23 -9.88
C LEU A 65 1.80 -5.09 -9.73
N VAL A 66 0.70 -4.56 -9.18
CA VAL A 66 -0.57 -5.31 -9.06
C VAL A 66 -1.06 -5.74 -10.43
N VAL A 67 -1.09 -4.81 -11.40
CA VAL A 67 -1.49 -5.12 -12.77
C VAL A 67 -0.60 -6.19 -13.37
N GLY A 68 0.73 -6.10 -13.20
CA GLY A 68 1.67 -7.11 -13.68
C GLY A 68 1.43 -8.48 -13.08
N ILE A 69 1.22 -8.56 -11.76
CA ILE A 69 0.92 -9.81 -11.06
C ILE A 69 -0.41 -10.40 -11.54
N VAL A 70 -1.45 -9.59 -11.71
CA VAL A 70 -2.77 -10.04 -12.20
C VAL A 70 -2.73 -10.50 -13.66
N VAL A 71 -1.89 -9.87 -14.48
CA VAL A 71 -1.75 -10.25 -15.90
C VAL A 71 -0.89 -11.51 -16.08
N MET A 72 0.09 -11.75 -15.20
CA MET A 72 1.01 -12.89 -15.29
C MET A 72 0.59 -14.13 -14.47
N GLY A 73 -0.26 -13.95 -13.47
CA GLY A 73 -0.78 -15.03 -12.62
C GLY A 73 -2.06 -15.64 -13.16
#